data_AF-A0A7C3TN15-F1
#
_entry.id   AF-A0A7C3TN15-F1
#
_cell.length_a   1.000
_cell.length_b   1.000
_cell.length_c   1.000
_cell.angle_alpha   90.00
_cell.angle_beta   90.00
_cell.angle_gamma   90.00
#
_symmetry.space_group_name_H-M   'P 1'
#
loop_
_entity.id
_entity.type
_entity.pdbx_description
1 polymer ?
#
loop_
_entity_poly.entity_id
_entity_poly.type
_entity_poly.pdbx_seq_one_letter_code
_entity_poly.pdbx_strand_id
1 'polypeptide(L)'
;MHRQARPAGVRVSLSWFALRSGRKRTGRACSQGAAVAGCLYGRQRSDHRRRRDGAAGHEGEGMSTTHGDRTALRDLWNNLRAAPRRIAAAAFRTGAPVTDRARSSFVFGNVFLHIHPVRTHRWSLRWTTTLGLGVAAAAAFIITLVTGVLLMFYYKPYPDVAYHSIKDIHYVVPTGRFIRNLHRWAANVMVIAVLAHMARVFYTAAYRPPREFNWLIGLALLVVTLALSFTGYLLPWDQLAYWAITIGANIAQSPRELTDALGITHVFDPGGFLRELLLGSDTVGEEALIRFYVLHVMILPLALLALLAVHFWRIRKDGGLARPADADQRLGNAAGISPVFTAGPVKTYHLAAVVEGRTPAVGQGPENTVPSMPHLFIAECAVLMLTVFICLALSLVSDAPLKELANPNVPENPAKAPWYFLGLQELVSYSALAGGMIVPGIVVLGLGLIPFLDRENAGSGTWFGGPGGGRLVLGSAVFGLAAVLAVEAFAIRFGWLRQWYAHMPQPVITAINPGTVIALIYAVYSLRVVKHYASARAGAVALFTCFVCGFVVLTVIGVHFRGPNWAFYWSPAEWPGH
;
A
#
# COMPACT_ATOMS: atom_id res chain seq x y z
N MET A 1 -70.07 -4.55 -17.72
CA MET A 1 -69.45 -4.60 -16.38
C MET A 1 -67.94 -4.68 -16.52
N HIS A 2 -67.26 -3.76 -15.82
CA HIS A 2 -65.84 -3.67 -15.44
C HIS A 2 -64.68 -3.79 -16.46
N ARG A 3 -64.04 -2.63 -16.65
CA ARG A 3 -62.78 -2.36 -17.35
C ARG A 3 -61.55 -2.83 -16.54
N GLN A 4 -60.60 -3.46 -17.24
CA GLN A 4 -59.21 -3.68 -16.80
C GLN A 4 -58.33 -2.46 -17.13
N ALA A 5 -57.38 -2.12 -16.25
CA ALA A 5 -56.39 -1.07 -16.47
C ALA A 5 -54.95 -1.54 -16.14
N ARG A 6 -54.14 -1.63 -17.22
CA ARG A 6 -52.72 -1.28 -17.47
C ARG A 6 -51.62 -1.53 -16.42
N PRO A 7 -50.42 -2.02 -16.85
CA PRO A 7 -49.16 -1.86 -16.11
C PRO A 7 -48.41 -0.58 -16.51
N ALA A 8 -47.68 0.02 -15.56
CA ALA A 8 -46.83 1.20 -15.75
C ALA A 8 -45.35 0.82 -15.69
N GLY A 9 -44.60 1.21 -16.71
CA GLY A 9 -43.14 1.09 -16.78
C GLY A 9 -42.44 2.21 -16.01
N VAL A 10 -41.34 1.87 -15.34
CA VAL A 10 -40.47 2.79 -14.60
C VAL A 10 -39.31 3.21 -15.50
N ARG A 11 -39.15 4.52 -15.72
CA ARG A 11 -37.92 5.14 -16.23
C ARG A 11 -37.32 6.05 -15.16
N VAL A 12 -36.01 5.92 -14.99
CA VAL A 12 -35.13 6.66 -14.09
C VAL A 12 -34.88 8.08 -14.64
N SER A 13 -34.86 9.09 -13.77
CA SER A 13 -34.40 10.45 -14.09
C SER A 13 -33.53 11.00 -12.95
N LEU A 14 -32.30 11.39 -13.28
CA LEU A 14 -31.43 12.23 -12.47
C LEU A 14 -31.83 13.70 -12.66
N SER A 15 -31.90 14.47 -11.57
CA SER A 15 -31.90 15.93 -11.63
C SER A 15 -31.13 16.52 -10.46
N TRP A 16 -30.05 17.21 -10.76
CA TRP A 16 -29.30 18.12 -9.88
C TRP A 16 -29.58 19.57 -10.30
N PHE A 17 -29.58 20.48 -9.32
CA PHE A 17 -29.69 21.95 -9.39
C PHE A 17 -31.07 22.57 -9.69
N ALA A 18 -31.65 23.20 -8.66
CA ALA A 18 -32.45 24.42 -8.81
C ALA A 18 -32.44 25.26 -7.52
N LEU A 19 -32.02 26.52 -7.66
CA LEU A 19 -32.08 27.58 -6.66
C LEU A 19 -33.53 27.92 -6.28
N ARG A 20 -33.77 28.28 -5.01
CA ARG A 20 -35.03 28.92 -4.58
C ARG A 20 -34.75 30.32 -4.03
N SER A 21 -35.35 31.30 -4.67
CA SER A 21 -35.39 32.71 -4.27
C SER A 21 -36.52 32.96 -3.27
N GLY A 22 -36.28 33.83 -2.29
CA GLY A 22 -37.31 34.31 -1.35
C GLY A 22 -36.93 35.69 -0.82
N ARG A 23 -37.72 36.70 -1.17
CA ARG A 23 -37.45 38.13 -0.93
C ARG A 23 -38.19 38.62 0.34
N LYS A 24 -37.42 39.16 1.28
CA LYS A 24 -37.63 40.30 2.22
C LYS A 24 -39.02 40.55 2.84
N ARG A 25 -39.03 40.68 4.18
CA ARG A 25 -39.74 41.77 4.90
C ARG A 25 -38.81 42.45 5.90
N THR A 26 -38.91 43.77 5.94
CA THR A 26 -38.04 44.75 6.59
C THR A 26 -38.59 45.21 7.94
N GLY A 27 -37.71 45.45 8.91
CA GLY A 27 -37.98 46.20 10.14
C GLY A 27 -36.68 46.69 10.79
N ARG A 28 -36.50 48.02 10.84
CA ARG A 28 -35.42 48.83 11.46
C ARG A 28 -35.32 48.55 12.98
N ALA A 29 -34.25 48.78 13.75
CA ALA A 29 -32.90 49.31 13.59
C ALA A 29 -32.17 49.03 14.92
N CYS A 30 -30.86 48.75 14.90
CA CYS A 30 -29.85 49.41 15.74
C CYS A 30 -28.47 48.90 15.33
N SER A 31 -27.60 49.84 14.96
CA SER A 31 -26.24 49.64 14.49
C SER A 31 -25.33 49.13 15.60
N GLN A 32 -24.93 47.86 15.55
CA GLN A 32 -23.72 47.31 16.17
C GLN A 32 -23.40 46.00 15.47
N GLY A 33 -22.21 45.86 14.88
CA GLY A 33 -21.77 44.62 14.25
C GLY A 33 -21.41 44.68 12.77
N ALA A 34 -20.77 45.77 12.32
CA ALA A 34 -19.95 45.79 11.10
C ALA A 34 -18.50 46.13 11.47
N ALA A 35 -17.91 45.31 12.32
CA ALA A 35 -16.49 45.35 12.63
C ALA A 35 -16.03 43.91 12.84
N VAL A 36 -15.54 43.27 11.75
CA VAL A 36 -14.47 42.26 11.70
C VAL A 36 -14.19 41.84 10.23
N ALA A 37 -15.09 42.10 9.27
CA ALA A 37 -14.83 41.83 7.85
C ALA A 37 -14.10 42.97 7.08
N GLY A 38 -13.50 43.93 7.80
CA GLY A 38 -12.86 45.13 7.23
C GLY A 38 -11.42 45.34 7.69
N CYS A 39 -10.66 44.28 7.99
CA CYS A 39 -9.30 44.40 8.51
C CYS A 39 -8.20 43.67 7.71
N LEU A 40 -8.47 43.26 6.45
CA LEU A 40 -7.43 42.63 5.61
C LEU A 40 -7.24 43.22 4.21
N TYR A 41 -7.93 44.30 3.86
CA TYR A 41 -7.66 45.02 2.61
C TYR A 41 -7.86 46.52 2.82
N GLY A 42 -6.77 47.24 3.13
CA GLY A 42 -6.79 48.70 3.19
C GLY A 42 -5.70 49.36 4.01
N ARG A 43 -4.42 49.30 3.58
CA ARG A 43 -3.47 50.45 3.63
C ARG A 43 -2.13 50.11 2.96
N GLN A 44 -2.10 50.23 1.63
CA GLN A 44 -0.89 50.66 0.92
C GLN A 44 -1.23 51.94 0.18
N ARG A 45 -1.44 53.01 0.95
CA ARG A 45 -1.37 54.38 0.46
C ARG A 45 -0.04 54.94 0.95
N SER A 46 0.89 55.07 0.01
CA SER A 46 1.85 56.17 -0.10
C SER A 46 2.40 56.74 1.21
N ASP A 47 3.48 56.14 1.72
CA ASP A 47 4.39 56.84 2.63
C ASP A 47 5.43 57.62 1.79
N HIS A 48 4.93 58.66 1.12
CA HIS A 48 5.73 59.68 0.46
C HIS A 48 5.44 61.02 1.15
N ARG A 49 5.78 61.13 2.45
CA ARG A 49 5.86 62.42 3.14
C ARG A 49 6.65 62.30 4.45
N ARG A 50 7.98 62.16 4.32
CA ARG A 50 8.99 62.64 5.29
C ARG A 50 10.39 62.44 4.70
N ARG A 51 10.73 63.29 3.72
CA ARG A 51 12.09 63.75 3.39
C ARG A 51 11.95 65.01 2.52
N ARG A 52 11.47 66.09 3.15
CA ARG A 52 11.65 67.46 2.71
C ARG A 52 12.16 68.17 3.94
N ASP A 53 13.48 68.27 4.03
CA ASP A 53 14.26 69.33 4.66
C ASP A 53 15.71 69.09 4.19
N GLY A 54 16.26 70.04 3.42
CA GLY A 54 17.66 70.03 2.99
C GLY A 54 17.89 69.81 1.50
N ALA A 55 17.45 70.74 0.65
CA ALA A 55 18.13 71.05 -0.61
C ALA A 55 17.72 72.45 -1.09
N ALA A 56 18.53 73.44 -0.75
CA ALA A 56 18.69 74.67 -1.52
C ALA A 56 20.00 74.53 -2.31
N GLY A 57 19.99 74.85 -3.60
CA GLY A 57 21.20 75.12 -4.38
C GLY A 57 21.38 74.31 -5.67
N HIS A 58 21.31 75.04 -6.79
CA HIS A 58 21.90 74.80 -8.12
C HIS A 58 21.35 73.64 -8.97
N GLU A 59 20.62 73.88 -10.07
CA GLU A 59 20.98 74.52 -11.38
C GLU A 59 21.94 73.69 -12.25
N GLY A 60 21.51 73.49 -13.52
CA GLY A 60 22.33 73.00 -14.64
C GLY A 60 22.56 71.48 -14.64
N GLU A 61 22.54 70.70 -15.72
CA GLU A 61 22.63 70.93 -17.16
C GLU A 61 22.21 69.64 -17.88
N GLY A 62 21.79 69.77 -19.14
CA GLY A 62 22.26 68.85 -20.19
C GLY A 62 21.56 67.49 -20.32
N MET A 63 20.45 67.49 -21.04
CA MET A 63 20.00 66.35 -21.84
C MET A 63 21.12 65.99 -22.86
N SER A 64 21.85 64.90 -22.61
CA SER A 64 22.71 64.26 -23.61
C SER A 64 22.14 62.88 -23.96
N THR A 65 21.51 62.85 -25.12
CA THR A 65 21.08 61.64 -25.82
C THR A 65 22.30 60.83 -26.25
N THR A 66 22.61 59.77 -25.53
CA THR A 66 23.46 58.68 -26.04
C THR A 66 22.62 57.42 -26.19
N HIS A 67 21.88 57.32 -27.29
CA HIS A 67 21.45 56.03 -27.84
C HIS A 67 22.69 55.30 -28.37
N GLY A 68 23.53 54.81 -27.44
CA GLY A 68 24.64 53.94 -27.77
C GLY A 68 24.11 52.55 -28.06
N ASP A 69 24.24 52.12 -29.32
CA ASP A 69 24.10 50.76 -29.86
C ASP A 69 24.11 49.63 -28.81
N ARG A 70 22.96 49.42 -28.15
CA ARG A 70 22.64 48.11 -27.59
C ARG A 70 22.22 47.27 -28.77
N THR A 71 23.22 46.67 -29.42
CA THR A 71 23.01 45.69 -30.47
C THR A 71 22.05 44.65 -29.88
N ALA A 72 20.87 44.45 -30.49
CA ALA A 72 19.87 43.51 -30.00
C ALA A 72 20.47 42.10 -29.76
N LEU A 73 21.55 41.77 -30.49
CA LEU A 73 22.38 40.58 -30.29
C LEU A 73 23.12 40.53 -28.94
N ARG A 74 23.63 41.65 -28.42
CA ARG A 74 24.24 41.72 -27.08
C ARG A 74 23.19 41.54 -25.99
N ASP A 75 22.01 42.13 -26.17
CA ASP A 75 20.90 41.95 -25.22
C ASP A 75 20.37 40.52 -25.25
N LEU A 76 20.22 39.91 -26.43
CA LEU A 76 19.89 38.49 -26.59
C LEU A 76 20.94 37.58 -25.94
N TRP A 77 22.23 37.87 -26.14
CA TRP A 77 23.33 37.12 -25.54
C TRP A 77 23.36 37.23 -24.01
N ASN A 78 23.13 38.42 -23.47
CA ASN A 78 22.99 38.65 -22.03
C ASN A 78 21.76 37.94 -21.47
N ASN A 79 20.65 37.93 -22.21
CA ASN A 79 19.44 37.19 -21.86
C ASN A 79 19.65 35.67 -21.88
N LEU A 80 20.40 35.12 -22.85
CA LEU A 80 20.77 33.72 -22.93
C LEU A 80 21.70 33.31 -21.77
N ARG A 81 22.72 34.11 -21.45
CA ARG A 81 23.57 33.89 -20.27
C ARG A 81 22.78 33.95 -18.96
N ALA A 82 21.78 34.82 -18.88
CA ALA A 82 20.90 34.93 -17.72
C ALA A 82 19.74 33.89 -17.73
N ALA A 83 19.51 33.19 -18.85
CA ALA A 83 18.37 32.30 -19.01
C ALA A 83 18.34 31.19 -17.96
N PRO A 84 19.44 30.49 -17.60
CA PRO A 84 19.41 29.47 -16.54
C PRO A 84 18.92 30.03 -15.20
N ARG A 85 19.39 31.22 -14.80
CA ARG A 85 18.95 31.89 -13.56
C ARG A 85 17.48 32.32 -13.63
N ARG A 86 17.04 32.85 -14.76
CA ARG A 86 15.65 33.29 -14.95
C ARG A 86 14.69 32.11 -15.03
N ILE A 87 15.07 31.02 -15.68
CA ILE A 87 14.32 29.75 -15.71
C ILE A 87 14.21 29.20 -14.28
N ALA A 88 15.31 29.19 -13.52
CA ALA A 88 15.27 28.79 -12.11
C ALA A 88 14.35 29.69 -11.27
N ALA A 89 14.43 31.01 -11.42
CA ALA A 89 13.57 31.96 -10.71
C ALA A 89 12.08 31.85 -11.13
N ALA A 90 11.81 31.51 -12.40
CA ALA A 90 10.46 31.31 -12.91
C ALA A 90 9.85 29.98 -12.44
N ALA A 91 10.67 28.92 -12.37
CA ALA A 91 10.29 27.61 -11.86
C ALA A 91 10.08 27.62 -10.34
N PHE A 92 10.92 28.35 -9.60
CA PHE A 92 10.86 28.48 -8.15
C PHE A 92 10.52 29.92 -7.74
N ARG A 93 9.21 30.21 -7.72
CA ARG A 93 8.67 31.55 -7.42
C ARG A 93 8.91 32.02 -5.98
N THR A 94 9.33 31.12 -5.09
CA THR A 94 9.64 31.41 -3.69
C THR A 94 11.14 31.20 -3.45
N GLY A 95 11.82 32.14 -2.80
CA GLY A 95 13.22 31.97 -2.37
C GLY A 95 13.42 30.80 -1.39
N ALA A 96 14.67 30.54 -1.00
CA ALA A 96 15.01 29.42 -0.11
C ALA A 96 14.14 29.44 1.18
N PRO A 97 13.55 28.32 1.59
CA PRO A 97 12.58 28.28 2.68
C PRO A 97 13.25 28.32 4.06
N VAL A 98 13.76 29.50 4.43
CA VAL A 98 14.44 29.75 5.72
C VAL A 98 13.46 29.96 6.89
N THR A 99 12.27 30.50 6.63
CA THR A 99 11.23 30.72 7.66
C THR A 99 10.12 29.67 7.60
N ASP A 100 9.43 29.42 8.72
CA ASP A 100 8.30 28.47 8.79
C ASP A 100 7.17 28.80 7.80
N ARG A 101 6.89 30.08 7.59
CA ARG A 101 5.92 30.55 6.59
C ARG A 101 6.40 30.24 5.17
N ALA A 102 7.68 30.47 4.88
CA ALA A 102 8.26 30.16 3.56
C ALA A 102 8.27 28.65 3.30
N ARG A 103 8.63 27.81 4.29
CA ARG A 103 8.56 26.35 4.22
C ARG A 103 7.14 25.86 3.93
N SER A 104 6.15 26.44 4.61
CA SER A 104 4.74 26.08 4.41
C SER A 104 4.25 26.49 3.01
N SER A 105 4.56 27.71 2.58
CA SER A 105 4.20 28.20 1.24
C SER A 105 4.89 27.39 0.13
N PHE A 106 6.11 26.91 0.37
CA PHE A 106 6.85 26.08 -0.58
C PHE A 106 6.18 24.71 -0.79
N VAL A 107 5.71 24.07 0.29
CA VAL A 107 4.97 22.80 0.20
C VAL A 107 3.60 23.00 -0.46
N PHE A 108 2.88 24.08 -0.14
CA PHE A 108 1.58 24.36 -0.76
C PHE A 108 1.67 24.76 -2.23
N GLY A 109 2.69 25.52 -2.60
CA GLY A 109 2.86 26.04 -3.96
C GLY A 109 3.45 25.04 -4.96
N ASN A 110 3.81 23.83 -4.52
CA ASN A 110 4.46 22.82 -5.35
C ASN A 110 3.60 21.56 -5.48
N VAL A 111 3.28 21.19 -6.72
CA VAL A 111 2.42 20.02 -7.02
C VAL A 111 3.01 18.71 -6.49
N PHE A 112 4.34 18.52 -6.59
CA PHE A 112 5.01 17.31 -6.13
C PHE A 112 5.09 17.25 -4.60
N LEU A 113 5.36 18.37 -3.94
CA LEU A 113 5.39 18.42 -2.47
C LEU A 113 4.00 18.41 -1.85
N HIS A 114 2.96 18.64 -2.67
CA HIS A 114 1.59 18.55 -2.22
C HIS A 114 1.22 17.16 -1.74
N ILE A 115 2.01 16.11 -2.03
CA ILE A 115 1.82 14.78 -1.46
C ILE A 115 2.20 14.70 0.01
N HIS A 116 3.06 15.58 0.52
CA HIS A 116 3.49 15.58 1.92
C HIS A 116 2.57 16.47 2.79
N PRO A 117 2.41 16.16 4.09
CA PRO A 117 1.83 17.11 5.02
C PRO A 117 2.77 18.30 5.19
N VAL A 118 2.26 19.49 5.48
CA VAL A 118 3.10 20.70 5.68
C VAL A 118 3.89 20.62 6.98
N ARG A 119 3.27 20.07 8.02
CA ARG A 119 3.92 19.78 9.29
C ARG A 119 3.69 18.32 9.65
N THR A 120 4.67 17.71 10.29
CA THR A 120 4.58 16.35 10.79
C THR A 120 4.80 16.33 12.30
N HIS A 121 4.18 15.38 12.97
CA HIS A 121 4.36 15.20 14.40
C HIS A 121 5.72 14.57 14.69
N ARG A 122 6.41 15.03 15.75
CA ARG A 122 7.76 14.54 16.10
C ARG A 122 7.80 13.03 16.36
N TRP A 123 6.72 12.46 16.91
CA TRP A 123 6.61 11.00 17.10
C TRP A 123 6.69 10.22 15.78
N SER A 124 6.15 10.79 14.71
CA SER A 124 6.12 10.17 13.39
C SER A 124 7.49 10.07 12.74
N LEU A 125 8.45 10.90 13.16
CA LEU A 125 9.83 10.89 12.68
C LEU A 125 10.71 9.85 13.38
N ARG A 126 10.23 9.23 14.46
CA ARG A 126 10.98 8.15 15.13
C ARG A 126 11.02 6.93 14.22
N TRP A 127 12.20 6.33 14.08
CA TRP A 127 12.38 5.10 13.30
C TRP A 127 11.40 4.00 13.72
N THR A 128 11.22 3.79 15.03
CA THR A 128 10.34 2.75 15.58
C THR A 128 8.86 2.95 15.27
N THR A 129 8.43 4.15 14.89
CA THR A 129 7.04 4.43 14.55
C THR A 129 6.68 3.78 13.23
N THR A 130 7.49 3.98 12.19
CA THR A 130 7.17 3.51 10.83
C THR A 130 8.05 2.42 10.27
N LEU A 131 9.29 2.33 10.79
CA LEU A 131 10.39 1.53 10.22
C LEU A 131 10.66 1.85 8.74
N GLY A 132 10.17 2.99 8.22
CA GLY A 132 10.25 3.32 6.80
C GLY A 132 9.47 2.40 5.85
N LEU A 133 8.77 1.37 6.34
CA LEU A 133 8.27 0.25 5.51
C LEU A 133 7.32 0.67 4.38
N GLY A 134 6.43 1.64 4.64
CA GLY A 134 5.51 2.15 3.60
C GLY A 134 6.23 2.94 2.50
N VAL A 135 7.26 3.71 2.89
CA VAL A 135 8.11 4.45 1.95
C VAL A 135 9.00 3.49 1.15
N ALA A 136 9.55 2.47 1.81
CA ALA A 136 10.33 1.42 1.16
C ALA A 136 9.50 0.64 0.11
N ALA A 137 8.25 0.28 0.44
CA ALA A 137 7.34 -0.37 -0.51
C ALA A 137 7.03 0.54 -1.73
N ALA A 138 6.76 1.83 -1.51
CA ALA A 138 6.52 2.78 -2.59
C ALA A 138 7.77 3.03 -3.45
N ALA A 139 8.95 3.10 -2.82
CA ALA A 139 10.23 3.22 -3.51
C ALA A 139 10.51 1.99 -4.38
N ALA A 140 10.32 0.79 -3.84
CA ALA A 140 10.48 -0.46 -4.58
C ALA A 140 9.50 -0.53 -5.76
N PHE A 141 8.25 -0.10 -5.58
CA PHE A 141 7.28 0.01 -6.68
C PHE A 141 7.77 0.96 -7.78
N ILE A 142 8.27 2.16 -7.44
CA ILE A 142 8.82 3.10 -8.44
C ILE A 142 9.98 2.47 -9.21
N ILE A 143 10.89 1.74 -8.52
CA ILE A 143 11.98 1.02 -9.17
C ILE A 143 11.43 -0.03 -10.14
N THR A 144 10.45 -0.85 -9.72
CA THR A 144 9.82 -1.84 -10.62
C THR A 144 9.09 -1.20 -11.78
N LEU A 145 8.44 -0.05 -11.60
CA LEU A 145 7.72 0.66 -12.64
C LEU A 145 8.70 1.17 -13.71
N VAL A 146 9.77 1.86 -13.31
CA VAL A 146 10.78 2.39 -14.23
C VAL A 146 11.49 1.26 -14.98
N THR A 147 11.96 0.25 -14.25
CA THR A 147 12.64 -0.90 -14.87
C THR A 147 11.70 -1.71 -15.75
N GLY A 148 10.43 -1.85 -15.37
CA GLY A 148 9.41 -2.54 -16.16
C GLY A 148 9.14 -1.85 -17.49
N VAL A 149 9.02 -0.52 -17.50
CA VAL A 149 8.90 0.28 -18.73
C VAL A 149 10.12 0.09 -19.63
N LEU A 150 11.33 0.04 -19.07
CA LEU A 150 12.54 -0.22 -19.86
C LEU A 150 12.54 -1.63 -20.48
N LEU A 151 12.14 -2.65 -19.73
CA LEU A 151 12.04 -4.03 -20.22
C LEU A 151 10.96 -4.19 -21.30
N MET A 152 9.87 -3.42 -21.19
CA MET A 152 8.75 -3.42 -22.14
C MET A 152 9.18 -3.12 -23.58
N PHE A 153 10.22 -2.30 -23.79
CA PHE A 153 10.73 -1.99 -25.13
C PHE A 153 11.38 -3.19 -25.85
N TYR A 154 11.80 -4.22 -25.10
CA TYR A 154 12.54 -5.36 -25.64
C TYR A 154 11.74 -6.67 -25.58
N TYR A 155 10.82 -6.80 -24.63
CA TYR A 155 10.05 -8.02 -24.41
C TYR A 155 8.98 -8.24 -25.50
N LYS A 156 8.81 -9.50 -25.94
CA LYS A 156 7.82 -9.90 -26.93
C LYS A 156 6.83 -10.90 -26.32
N PRO A 157 5.54 -10.54 -26.09
CA PRO A 157 4.57 -11.36 -25.35
C PRO A 157 3.93 -12.47 -26.21
N TYR A 158 4.73 -13.29 -26.89
CA TYR A 158 4.25 -14.40 -27.72
C TYR A 158 5.08 -15.67 -27.46
N PRO A 159 4.48 -16.85 -27.24
CA PRO A 159 5.18 -18.04 -26.74
C PRO A 159 6.47 -18.40 -27.49
N ASP A 160 6.45 -18.37 -28.83
CA ASP A 160 7.59 -18.77 -29.67
C ASP A 160 8.82 -17.88 -29.49
N VAL A 161 8.64 -16.63 -29.06
CA VAL A 161 9.71 -15.63 -28.98
C VAL A 161 9.90 -15.03 -27.59
N ALA A 162 8.97 -15.24 -26.65
CA ALA A 162 9.00 -14.62 -25.32
C ALA A 162 10.27 -15.01 -24.56
N TYR A 163 10.54 -16.30 -24.44
CA TYR A 163 11.74 -16.81 -23.80
C TYR A 163 13.03 -16.32 -24.48
N HIS A 164 13.04 -16.26 -25.82
CA HIS A 164 14.18 -15.73 -26.59
C HIS A 164 14.39 -14.24 -26.33
N SER A 165 13.34 -13.44 -26.27
CA SER A 165 13.44 -12.00 -25.95
C SER A 165 14.02 -11.76 -24.55
N ILE A 166 13.74 -12.65 -23.59
CA ILE A 166 14.31 -12.60 -22.24
C ILE A 166 15.81 -12.95 -22.25
N LYS A 167 16.22 -13.92 -23.08
CA LYS A 167 17.63 -14.20 -23.32
C LYS A 167 18.33 -13.02 -24.00
N ASP A 168 17.71 -12.38 -24.97
CA ASP A 168 18.27 -11.18 -25.63
C ASP A 168 18.45 -10.03 -24.63
N ILE A 169 17.45 -9.79 -23.77
CA ILE A 169 17.57 -8.83 -22.64
C ILE A 169 18.75 -9.18 -21.74
N HIS A 170 18.96 -10.47 -21.45
CA HIS A 170 20.00 -10.90 -20.52
C HIS A 170 21.41 -10.87 -21.15
N TYR A 171 21.56 -11.29 -22.40
CA TYR A 171 22.88 -11.53 -23.00
C TYR A 171 23.29 -10.50 -24.07
N VAL A 172 22.33 -9.83 -24.73
CA VAL A 172 22.59 -8.99 -25.91
C VAL A 172 22.40 -7.50 -25.59
N VAL A 173 21.34 -7.14 -24.87
CA VAL A 173 21.02 -5.74 -24.58
C VAL A 173 22.04 -5.16 -23.58
N PRO A 174 22.71 -4.04 -23.89
CA PRO A 174 23.60 -3.37 -22.95
C PRO A 174 22.85 -3.03 -21.65
N THR A 175 23.40 -3.43 -20.51
CA THR A 175 22.77 -3.28 -19.17
C THR A 175 21.44 -4.03 -18.97
N GLY A 176 20.97 -4.82 -19.94
CA GLY A 176 19.67 -5.50 -19.86
C GLY A 176 19.58 -6.53 -18.74
N ARG A 177 20.65 -7.34 -18.52
CA ARG A 177 20.77 -8.23 -17.35
C ARG A 177 20.58 -7.49 -16.03
N PHE A 178 21.25 -6.36 -15.87
CA PHE A 178 21.17 -5.56 -14.65
C PHE A 178 19.76 -4.99 -14.43
N ILE A 179 19.12 -4.44 -15.47
CA ILE A 179 17.74 -3.93 -15.39
C ILE A 179 16.77 -5.05 -15.04
N ARG A 180 16.92 -6.23 -15.64
CA ARG A 180 16.11 -7.43 -15.33
C ARG A 180 16.28 -7.88 -13.89
N ASN A 181 17.51 -7.95 -13.40
CA ASN A 181 17.80 -8.27 -12.00
C ASN A 181 17.18 -7.23 -11.06
N LEU A 182 17.32 -5.94 -11.38
CA LEU A 182 16.77 -4.84 -10.60
C LEU A 182 15.25 -4.89 -10.51
N HIS A 183 14.57 -5.19 -11.61
CA HIS A 183 13.13 -5.41 -11.61
C HIS A 183 12.72 -6.58 -10.71
N ARG A 184 13.41 -7.72 -10.82
CA ARG A 184 13.14 -8.93 -10.03
C ARG A 184 13.36 -8.72 -8.53
N TRP A 185 14.46 -8.10 -8.13
CA TRP A 185 14.79 -7.90 -6.71
C TRP A 185 13.97 -6.78 -6.09
N ALA A 186 13.70 -5.69 -6.82
CA ALA A 186 12.80 -4.65 -6.34
C ALA A 186 11.38 -5.20 -6.09
N ALA A 187 10.88 -6.11 -6.94
CA ALA A 187 9.60 -6.78 -6.69
C ALA A 187 9.62 -7.61 -5.38
N ASN A 188 10.70 -8.34 -5.11
CA ASN A 188 10.83 -9.09 -3.85
C ASN A 188 10.91 -8.18 -2.62
N VAL A 189 11.70 -7.10 -2.71
CA VAL A 189 11.79 -6.07 -1.65
C VAL A 189 10.42 -5.44 -1.40
N MET A 190 9.66 -5.15 -2.46
CA MET A 190 8.29 -4.63 -2.35
C MET A 190 7.38 -5.58 -1.58
N VAL A 191 7.37 -6.88 -1.91
CA VAL A 191 6.53 -7.87 -1.20
C VAL A 191 6.91 -7.96 0.28
N ILE A 192 8.20 -8.05 0.60
CA ILE A 192 8.68 -8.08 2.00
C ILE A 192 8.25 -6.81 2.73
N ALA A 193 8.46 -5.64 2.13
CA ALA A 193 8.12 -4.35 2.73
C ALA A 193 6.61 -4.20 2.97
N VAL A 194 5.76 -4.63 2.05
CA VAL A 194 4.29 -4.58 2.21
C VAL A 194 3.81 -5.55 3.30
N LEU A 195 4.32 -6.78 3.35
CA LEU A 195 3.98 -7.74 4.42
C LEU A 195 4.40 -7.22 5.80
N ALA A 196 5.63 -6.71 5.91
CA ALA A 196 6.13 -6.11 7.14
C ALA A 196 5.34 -4.83 7.51
N HIS A 197 4.97 -4.01 6.53
CA HIS A 197 4.17 -2.81 6.74
C HIS A 197 2.80 -3.16 7.32
N MET A 198 2.11 -4.15 6.73
CA MET A 198 0.84 -4.67 7.20
C MET A 198 0.95 -5.17 8.64
N ALA A 199 1.95 -6.00 8.93
CA ALA A 199 2.20 -6.51 10.28
C ALA A 199 2.43 -5.37 11.29
N ARG A 200 3.22 -4.36 10.94
CA ARG A 200 3.45 -3.20 11.80
C ARG A 200 2.16 -2.42 12.08
N VAL A 201 1.37 -2.12 11.04
CA VAL A 201 0.09 -1.40 11.18
C VAL A 201 -0.87 -2.20 12.06
N PHE A 202 -0.88 -3.52 11.89
CA PHE A 202 -1.68 -4.43 12.70
C PHE A 202 -1.24 -4.43 14.18
N TYR A 203 0.04 -4.65 14.47
CA TYR A 203 0.56 -4.74 15.85
C TYR A 203 0.50 -3.42 16.62
N THR A 204 0.54 -2.29 15.92
CA THR A 204 0.38 -0.96 16.51
C THR A 204 -1.08 -0.47 16.50
N ALA A 205 -2.04 -1.29 16.07
CA ALA A 205 -3.45 -0.96 15.96
C ALA A 205 -3.72 0.36 15.19
N ALA A 206 -2.87 0.67 14.20
CA ALA A 206 -2.92 1.91 13.45
C ALA A 206 -4.08 1.95 12.42
N TYR A 207 -4.81 0.85 12.26
CA TYR A 207 -6.03 0.73 11.45
C TYR A 207 -7.29 1.28 12.13
N ARG A 208 -7.24 1.52 13.45
CA ARG A 208 -8.39 2.00 14.25
C ARG A 208 -8.88 3.38 13.78
N PRO A 209 -10.10 3.80 14.17
CA PRO A 209 -10.65 5.10 13.79
C PRO A 209 -9.67 6.26 13.96
N PRO A 210 -9.56 7.19 12.98
CA PRO A 210 -10.36 7.32 11.75
C PRO A 210 -9.81 6.57 10.51
N ARG A 211 -8.90 5.59 10.65
CA ARG A 211 -8.13 5.00 9.54
C ARG A 211 -8.67 3.66 9.01
N GLU A 212 -9.89 3.29 9.39
CA GLU A 212 -10.51 1.99 9.05
C GLU A 212 -10.59 1.80 7.53
N PHE A 213 -11.02 2.84 6.81
CA PHE A 213 -11.10 2.80 5.35
C PHE A 213 -9.71 2.72 4.69
N ASN A 214 -8.71 3.39 5.29
CA ASN A 214 -7.35 3.34 4.75
C ASN A 214 -6.72 1.95 4.91
N TRP A 215 -7.11 1.20 5.94
CA TRP A 215 -6.75 -0.21 6.10
C TRP A 215 -7.34 -1.09 4.99
N LEU A 216 -8.61 -0.89 4.62
CA LEU A 216 -9.22 -1.62 3.49
C LEU A 216 -8.50 -1.31 2.17
N ILE A 217 -8.11 -0.06 1.94
CA ILE A 217 -7.27 0.30 0.79
C ILE A 217 -5.91 -0.40 0.87
N GLY A 218 -5.29 -0.46 2.05
CA GLY A 218 -4.03 -1.19 2.27
C GLY A 218 -4.15 -2.68 1.97
N LEU A 219 -5.28 -3.30 2.32
CA LEU A 219 -5.59 -4.70 2.00
C LEU A 219 -5.76 -4.90 0.48
N ALA A 220 -6.45 -3.98 -0.20
CA ALA A 220 -6.55 -3.99 -1.65
C ALA A 220 -5.17 -3.82 -2.32
N LEU A 221 -4.31 -2.94 -1.81
CA LEU A 221 -2.93 -2.77 -2.28
C LEU A 221 -2.10 -4.05 -2.09
N LEU A 222 -2.27 -4.77 -0.98
CA LEU A 222 -1.62 -6.07 -0.77
C LEU A 222 -2.05 -7.08 -1.85
N VAL A 223 -3.36 -7.20 -2.11
CA VAL A 223 -3.89 -8.11 -3.14
C VAL A 223 -3.36 -7.74 -4.53
N VAL A 224 -3.38 -6.47 -4.90
CA VAL A 224 -2.85 -5.99 -6.19
C VAL A 224 -1.33 -6.22 -6.29
N THR A 225 -0.58 -6.07 -5.21
CA THR A 225 0.87 -6.35 -5.18
C THR A 225 1.17 -7.83 -5.42
N LEU A 226 0.40 -8.72 -4.78
CA LEU A 226 0.51 -10.17 -5.00
C LEU A 226 0.08 -10.55 -6.42
N ALA A 227 -0.97 -9.92 -6.95
CA ALA A 227 -1.42 -10.10 -8.33
C ALA A 227 -0.35 -9.66 -9.34
N LEU A 228 0.28 -8.49 -9.14
CA LEU A 228 1.41 -8.02 -9.96
C LEU A 228 2.56 -9.03 -9.96
N SER A 229 2.89 -9.55 -8.77
CA SER A 229 3.97 -10.52 -8.62
C SER A 229 3.65 -11.84 -9.32
N PHE A 230 2.39 -12.31 -9.26
CA PHE A 230 1.92 -13.51 -9.94
C PHE A 230 1.88 -13.34 -11.46
N THR A 231 1.29 -12.26 -11.98
CA THR A 231 1.18 -12.06 -13.43
C THR A 231 2.53 -11.81 -14.11
N GLY A 232 3.45 -11.13 -13.42
CA GLY A 232 4.82 -10.94 -13.92
C GLY A 232 5.64 -12.22 -13.94
N TYR A 233 5.27 -13.23 -13.15
CA TYR A 233 5.99 -14.49 -13.04
C TYR A 233 5.88 -15.35 -14.31
N LEU A 234 4.80 -15.21 -15.09
CA LEU A 234 4.60 -15.95 -16.35
C LEU A 234 5.51 -15.44 -17.48
N LEU A 235 5.82 -14.14 -17.49
CA LEU A 235 6.40 -13.46 -18.64
C LEU A 235 7.75 -14.01 -19.11
N PRO A 236 8.65 -14.52 -18.25
CA PRO A 236 9.87 -15.18 -18.69
C PRO A 236 9.66 -16.37 -19.63
N TRP A 237 8.49 -17.01 -19.56
CA TRP A 237 8.13 -18.20 -20.35
C TRP A 237 9.13 -19.36 -20.20
N ASP A 238 9.63 -19.54 -18.97
CA ASP A 238 10.47 -20.67 -18.60
C ASP A 238 9.65 -21.80 -17.96
N GLN A 239 10.31 -22.94 -17.75
CA GLN A 239 9.70 -24.16 -17.21
C GLN A 239 8.99 -23.90 -15.86
N LEU A 240 9.65 -23.18 -14.96
CA LEU A 240 9.11 -22.87 -13.64
C LEU A 240 7.89 -21.94 -13.72
N ALA A 241 7.97 -20.90 -14.56
CA ALA A 241 6.90 -19.94 -14.78
C ALA A 241 5.64 -20.62 -15.32
N TYR A 242 5.77 -21.43 -16.36
CA TYR A 242 4.65 -22.14 -17.00
C TYR A 242 3.89 -23.00 -15.99
N TRP A 243 4.60 -23.87 -15.25
CA TRP A 243 3.97 -24.76 -14.30
C TRP A 243 3.42 -24.06 -13.06
N ALA A 244 4.05 -22.97 -12.60
CA ALA A 244 3.49 -22.16 -11.52
C ALA A 244 2.13 -21.55 -11.89
N ILE A 245 1.96 -21.08 -13.14
CA ILE A 245 0.66 -20.57 -13.61
C ILE A 245 -0.35 -21.70 -13.80
N THR A 246 0.08 -22.87 -14.28
CA THR A 246 -0.79 -24.06 -14.35
C THR A 246 -1.33 -24.43 -12.97
N ILE A 247 -0.49 -24.41 -11.93
CA ILE A 247 -0.92 -24.63 -10.53
C ILE A 247 -1.92 -23.54 -10.10
N GLY A 248 -1.63 -22.27 -10.38
CA GLY A 248 -2.53 -21.16 -10.05
C GLY A 248 -3.89 -21.24 -10.74
N ALA A 249 -3.92 -21.63 -12.02
CA ALA A 249 -5.15 -21.85 -12.78
C ALA A 249 -5.95 -23.04 -12.24
N ASN A 250 -5.29 -24.11 -11.80
CA ASN A 250 -5.94 -25.23 -11.11
C ASN A 250 -6.56 -24.80 -9.77
N ILE A 251 -5.90 -23.91 -9.01
CA ILE A 251 -6.49 -23.31 -7.80
C ILE A 251 -7.74 -22.49 -8.16
N ALA A 252 -7.69 -21.66 -9.21
CA ALA A 252 -8.84 -20.89 -9.66
C ALA A 252 -10.02 -21.77 -10.13
N GLN A 253 -9.73 -22.95 -10.66
CA GLN A 253 -10.75 -23.95 -11.04
C GLN A 253 -11.34 -24.72 -9.85
N SER A 254 -10.68 -24.71 -8.69
CA SER A 254 -11.11 -25.53 -7.55
C SER A 254 -12.50 -25.27 -6.95
N PRO A 255 -13.25 -24.16 -7.19
CA PRO A 255 -14.67 -24.12 -6.79
C PRO A 255 -15.50 -25.23 -7.46
N ARG A 256 -15.04 -25.74 -8.61
CA ARG A 256 -15.64 -26.88 -9.30
C ARG A 256 -15.69 -28.14 -8.44
N GLU A 257 -14.75 -28.32 -7.51
CA GLU A 257 -14.79 -29.44 -6.55
C GLU A 257 -16.11 -29.49 -5.77
N LEU A 258 -16.68 -28.32 -5.44
CA LEU A 258 -17.94 -28.21 -4.72
C LEU A 258 -19.13 -28.46 -5.65
N THR A 259 -19.13 -27.91 -6.85
CA THR A 259 -20.25 -28.07 -7.80
C THR A 259 -20.31 -29.50 -8.34
N ASP A 260 -19.17 -30.16 -8.52
CA ASP A 260 -19.08 -31.58 -8.92
C ASP A 260 -19.64 -32.46 -7.81
N ALA A 261 -19.29 -32.18 -6.55
CA ALA A 261 -19.84 -32.90 -5.41
C ALA A 261 -21.36 -32.71 -5.22
N LEU A 262 -21.88 -31.54 -5.59
CA LEU A 262 -23.32 -31.24 -5.56
C LEU A 262 -24.05 -31.72 -6.83
N GLY A 263 -23.33 -32.20 -7.85
CA GLY A 263 -23.91 -32.65 -9.12
C GLY A 263 -24.45 -31.53 -10.01
N ILE A 264 -24.08 -30.27 -9.76
CA ILE A 264 -24.63 -29.09 -10.44
C ILE A 264 -23.67 -28.42 -11.45
N THR A 265 -22.46 -28.94 -11.65
CA THR A 265 -21.44 -28.34 -12.53
C THR A 265 -21.94 -28.11 -13.96
N HIS A 266 -22.80 -28.98 -14.48
CA HIS A 266 -23.40 -28.83 -15.82
C HIS A 266 -24.30 -27.60 -15.95
N VAL A 267 -24.86 -27.10 -14.85
CA VAL A 267 -25.67 -25.87 -14.80
C VAL A 267 -24.85 -24.67 -14.36
N PHE A 268 -23.92 -24.87 -13.44
CA PHE A 268 -23.14 -23.81 -12.80
C PHE A 268 -21.71 -24.28 -12.53
N ASP A 269 -20.77 -23.93 -13.41
CA ASP A 269 -19.33 -24.17 -13.23
C ASP A 269 -18.56 -22.85 -13.01
N PRO A 270 -18.59 -22.30 -11.77
CA PRO A 270 -17.83 -21.09 -11.46
C PRO A 270 -16.32 -21.32 -11.56
N GLY A 271 -15.84 -22.55 -11.33
CA GLY A 271 -14.42 -22.86 -11.40
C GLY A 271 -13.90 -22.87 -12.83
N GLY A 272 -14.62 -23.55 -13.74
CA GLY A 272 -14.32 -23.54 -15.17
C GLY A 272 -14.33 -22.12 -15.73
N PHE A 273 -15.37 -21.33 -15.39
CA PHE A 273 -15.46 -19.93 -15.79
C PHE A 273 -14.27 -19.09 -15.29
N LEU A 274 -13.85 -19.25 -14.03
CA LEU A 274 -12.70 -18.51 -13.49
C LEU A 274 -11.38 -18.89 -14.18
N ARG A 275 -11.17 -20.18 -14.46
CA ARG A 275 -9.99 -20.66 -15.20
C ARG A 275 -9.95 -20.11 -16.61
N GLU A 276 -11.07 -20.18 -17.34
CA GLU A 276 -11.19 -19.67 -18.70
C GLU A 276 -11.05 -18.14 -18.75
N LEU A 277 -11.60 -17.42 -17.78
CA LEU A 277 -11.43 -15.97 -17.67
C LEU A 277 -9.94 -15.60 -17.47
N LEU A 278 -9.24 -16.35 -16.63
CA LEU A 278 -7.83 -16.12 -16.31
C LEU A 278 -6.90 -16.46 -17.49
N LEU A 279 -7.08 -17.61 -18.13
CA LEU A 279 -6.19 -18.11 -19.18
C LEU A 279 -6.62 -17.72 -20.59
N GLY A 280 -7.90 -17.50 -20.83
CA GLY A 280 -8.47 -17.35 -22.18
C GLY A 280 -8.53 -18.64 -23.00
N SER A 281 -8.22 -19.78 -22.38
CA SER A 281 -8.22 -21.10 -22.97
C SER A 281 -8.26 -22.16 -21.85
N ASP A 282 -8.36 -23.43 -22.21
CA ASP A 282 -8.29 -24.56 -21.27
C ASP A 282 -6.88 -24.76 -20.69
N THR A 283 -5.85 -24.35 -21.43
CA THR A 283 -4.44 -24.53 -21.06
C THR A 283 -3.66 -23.22 -21.10
N VAL A 284 -2.50 -23.20 -20.44
CA VAL A 284 -1.59 -22.05 -20.49
C VAL A 284 -0.97 -22.01 -21.89
N GLY A 285 -1.19 -20.90 -22.60
CA GLY A 285 -0.75 -20.71 -23.98
C GLY A 285 -0.67 -19.23 -24.35
N GLU A 286 -0.81 -18.93 -25.64
CA GLU A 286 -0.71 -17.57 -26.19
C GLU A 286 -1.68 -16.59 -25.53
N GLU A 287 -2.96 -16.97 -25.45
CA GLU A 287 -4.02 -16.15 -24.84
C GLU A 287 -3.71 -15.79 -23.38
N ALA A 288 -3.16 -16.74 -22.62
CA ALA A 288 -2.78 -16.52 -21.24
C ALA A 288 -1.61 -15.53 -21.15
N LEU A 289 -0.60 -15.70 -22.02
CA LEU A 289 0.59 -14.86 -22.02
C LEU A 289 0.25 -13.39 -22.32
N ILE A 290 -0.55 -13.12 -23.36
CA ILE A 290 -0.90 -11.74 -23.72
C ILE A 290 -1.80 -11.08 -22.66
N ARG A 291 -2.75 -11.82 -22.08
CA ARG A 291 -3.60 -11.31 -20.98
C ARG A 291 -2.76 -10.97 -19.75
N PHE A 292 -1.85 -11.86 -19.34
CA PHE A 292 -0.96 -11.64 -18.21
C PHE A 292 -0.04 -10.45 -18.44
N TYR A 293 0.48 -10.30 -19.66
CA TYR A 293 1.29 -9.14 -20.05
C TYR A 293 0.51 -7.82 -19.90
N VAL A 294 -0.70 -7.72 -20.47
CA VAL A 294 -1.53 -6.50 -20.36
C VAL A 294 -1.93 -6.22 -18.91
N LEU A 295 -2.28 -7.25 -18.14
CA LEU A 295 -2.57 -7.11 -16.72
C LEU A 295 -1.37 -6.60 -15.94
N HIS A 296 -0.19 -7.19 -16.17
CA HIS A 296 1.03 -6.88 -15.43
C HIS A 296 1.61 -5.50 -15.76
N VAL A 297 1.61 -5.09 -17.02
CA VAL A 297 2.31 -3.88 -17.47
C VAL A 297 1.40 -2.64 -17.44
N MET A 298 0.08 -2.82 -17.60
CA MET A 298 -0.85 -1.69 -17.69
C MET A 298 -1.90 -1.69 -16.58
N ILE A 299 -2.76 -2.70 -16.52
CA ILE A 299 -3.98 -2.64 -15.68
C ILE A 299 -3.65 -2.62 -14.19
N LEU A 300 -2.83 -3.56 -13.72
CA LEU A 300 -2.50 -3.69 -12.31
C LEU A 300 -1.58 -2.55 -11.81
N PRO A 301 -0.56 -2.07 -12.55
CA PRO A 301 0.20 -0.90 -12.13
C PRO A 301 -0.64 0.37 -12.04
N LEU A 302 -1.58 0.59 -12.97
CA LEU A 302 -2.50 1.73 -12.91
C LEU A 302 -3.46 1.62 -11.72
N ALA A 303 -4.00 0.43 -11.45
CA ALA A 303 -4.82 0.18 -10.28
C ALA A 303 -4.03 0.42 -8.97
N LEU A 304 -2.79 -0.05 -8.90
CA LEU A 304 -1.91 0.18 -7.75
C LEU A 304 -1.63 1.69 -7.57
N LEU A 305 -1.31 2.42 -8.65
CA LEU A 305 -1.10 3.87 -8.62
C LEU A 305 -2.33 4.62 -8.10
N ALA A 306 -3.52 4.28 -8.59
CA ALA A 306 -4.78 4.89 -8.15
C ALA A 306 -5.05 4.63 -6.67
N LEU A 307 -4.92 3.38 -6.22
CA LEU A 307 -5.08 3.00 -4.81
C LEU A 307 -4.04 3.69 -3.92
N LEU A 308 -2.78 3.77 -4.37
CA LEU A 308 -1.70 4.42 -3.63
C LEU A 308 -1.95 5.92 -3.45
N ALA A 309 -2.45 6.59 -4.50
CA ALA A 309 -2.82 8.00 -4.43
C ALA A 309 -3.92 8.24 -3.37
N VAL A 310 -4.97 7.41 -3.37
CA VAL A 310 -6.03 7.48 -2.35
C VAL A 310 -5.49 7.13 -0.96
N HIS A 311 -4.62 6.13 -0.85
CA HIS A 311 -4.01 5.70 0.40
C HIS A 311 -3.19 6.82 1.07
N PHE A 312 -2.30 7.47 0.31
CA PHE A 312 -1.51 8.60 0.81
C PHE A 312 -2.37 9.84 1.12
N TRP A 313 -3.37 10.11 0.29
CA TRP A 313 -4.32 11.19 0.56
C TRP A 313 -5.08 10.96 1.87
N ARG A 314 -5.54 9.73 2.13
CA ARG A 314 -6.24 9.36 3.37
C ARG A 314 -5.35 9.52 4.60
N ILE A 315 -4.08 9.08 4.55
CA ILE A 315 -3.14 9.30 5.66
C ILE A 315 -3.09 10.78 6.08
N ARG A 316 -3.14 11.71 5.12
CA ARG A 316 -3.13 13.15 5.41
C ARG A 316 -4.47 13.65 5.94
N LYS A 317 -5.58 13.21 5.37
CA LYS A 317 -6.93 13.59 5.81
C LYS A 317 -7.27 13.06 7.20
N ASP A 318 -6.70 11.92 7.57
CA ASP A 318 -6.94 11.25 8.83
C ASP A 318 -6.01 11.75 9.97
N GLY A 319 -5.38 12.92 9.78
CA GLY A 319 -4.52 13.57 10.79
C GLY A 319 -3.09 13.06 10.85
N GLY A 320 -2.62 12.37 9.80
CA GLY A 320 -1.28 11.80 9.72
C GLY A 320 -1.18 10.39 10.27
N LEU A 321 0.02 9.99 10.66
CA LEU A 321 0.31 8.66 11.18
C LEU A 321 -0.27 8.45 12.59
N ALA A 322 -0.65 7.22 12.90
CA ALA A 322 -1.12 6.85 14.24
C ALA A 322 0.01 7.05 15.28
N ARG A 323 -0.38 7.53 16.47
CA ARG A 323 0.52 7.81 17.59
C ARG A 323 -0.15 7.41 18.92
N PRO A 324 0.62 7.04 19.95
CA PRO A 324 0.11 6.85 21.30
C PRO A 324 -0.62 8.08 21.82
N ALA A 325 -1.65 7.87 22.65
CA ALA A 325 -2.40 8.97 23.27
C ALA A 325 -1.52 9.85 24.17
N ASP A 326 -0.50 9.27 24.80
CA ASP A 326 0.47 9.93 25.67
C ASP A 326 1.74 10.39 24.93
N ALA A 327 1.73 10.41 23.59
CA ALA A 327 2.90 10.78 22.78
C ALA A 327 3.41 12.19 23.09
N ASP A 328 2.51 13.15 23.30
CA ASP A 328 2.86 14.54 23.62
C ASP A 328 3.49 14.65 25.01
N GLN A 329 3.00 13.88 25.99
CA GLN A 329 3.58 13.81 27.34
C GLN A 329 5.00 13.21 27.31
N ARG A 330 5.19 12.12 26.54
CA ARG A 330 6.49 11.44 26.42
C ARG A 330 7.56 12.27 25.72
N LEU A 331 7.16 13.12 24.77
CA LEU A 331 8.10 13.97 24.04
C LEU A 331 8.49 15.23 24.83
N GLY A 332 7.67 15.62 25.80
CA GLY A 332 7.78 16.89 26.51
C GLY A 332 7.56 18.10 25.61
N ASN A 333 7.30 19.26 26.21
CA ASN A 333 7.28 20.52 25.48
C ASN A 333 8.72 20.84 25.03
N ALA A 334 8.98 20.75 23.73
CA ALA A 334 10.27 21.17 23.21
C ALA A 334 10.43 22.69 23.37
N ALA A 335 11.49 23.10 24.07
CA ALA A 335 11.92 24.50 24.11
C ALA A 335 12.14 25.00 22.66
N GLY A 336 11.42 26.05 22.25
CA GLY A 336 11.59 26.69 20.95
C GLY A 336 10.54 26.38 19.87
N ILE A 337 9.47 25.64 20.19
CA ILE A 337 8.34 25.47 19.25
C ILE A 337 7.34 26.61 19.49
N SER A 338 7.29 27.57 18.57
CA SER A 338 6.25 28.61 18.60
C SER A 338 4.87 27.95 18.48
N PRO A 339 3.93 28.24 19.39
CA PRO A 339 2.59 27.70 19.31
C PRO A 339 1.95 28.13 17.98
N VAL A 340 1.32 27.19 17.27
CA VAL A 340 0.69 27.41 15.96
C VAL A 340 -0.37 28.52 16.02
N PHE A 341 -1.01 28.64 17.18
CA PHE A 341 -1.86 29.77 17.53
C PHE A 341 -1.14 30.61 18.57
N THR A 342 -0.93 31.90 18.28
CA THR A 342 -0.61 32.88 19.32
C THR A 342 -1.71 32.83 20.38
N ALA A 343 -1.37 32.89 21.66
CA ALA A 343 -2.36 32.92 22.74
C ALA A 343 -3.42 33.99 22.43
N GLY A 344 -4.62 33.54 22.03
CA GLY A 344 -5.74 34.43 21.81
C GLY A 344 -6.14 35.10 23.14
N PRO A 345 -6.85 36.23 23.11
CA PRO A 345 -7.40 36.80 24.34
C PRO A 345 -8.22 35.72 25.06
N VAL A 346 -8.00 35.56 26.36
CA VAL A 346 -8.73 34.61 27.21
C VAL A 346 -10.21 34.98 27.13
N LYS A 347 -10.98 34.24 26.32
CA LYS A 347 -12.43 34.41 26.26
C LYS A 347 -13.02 33.61 27.40
N THR A 348 -13.66 34.29 28.35
CA THR A 348 -14.47 33.66 29.38
C THR A 348 -15.74 33.14 28.72
N TYR A 349 -15.84 31.83 28.55
CA TYR A 349 -17.06 31.19 28.06
C TYR A 349 -17.96 30.89 29.25
N HIS A 350 -19.23 31.31 29.18
CA HIS A 350 -20.25 30.88 30.13
C HIS A 350 -20.80 29.52 29.69
N LEU A 351 -20.92 28.58 30.62
CA LEU A 351 -21.49 27.25 30.35
C LEU A 351 -22.97 27.42 30.02
N ALA A 352 -23.33 27.37 28.72
CA ALA A 352 -24.70 27.53 28.26
C ALA A 352 -25.48 26.20 28.29
N ALA A 353 -24.82 25.09 27.96
CA ALA A 353 -25.38 23.74 28.04
C ALA A 353 -24.25 22.70 27.97
N VAL A 354 -24.39 21.59 28.69
CA VAL A 354 -23.57 20.39 28.50
C VAL A 354 -24.31 19.51 27.50
N VAL A 355 -23.74 19.34 26.31
CA VAL A 355 -24.28 18.47 25.27
C VAL A 355 -23.34 17.28 25.11
N GLU A 356 -23.87 16.05 25.16
CA GLU A 356 -23.09 14.87 24.79
C GLU A 356 -22.71 14.95 23.30
N GLY A 357 -21.43 15.18 23.03
CA GLY A 357 -20.90 15.31 21.69
C GLY A 357 -19.40 15.48 21.69
N ARG A 358 -18.74 15.20 20.55
CA ARG A 358 -17.32 15.53 20.37
C ARG A 358 -17.21 17.04 20.22
N THR A 359 -16.60 17.72 21.18
CA THR A 359 -16.27 19.14 21.03
C THR A 359 -15.27 19.30 19.89
N PRO A 360 -15.46 20.26 18.97
CA PRO A 360 -14.38 20.64 18.08
C PRO A 360 -13.24 21.17 18.95
N ALA A 361 -12.02 20.67 18.75
CA ALA A 361 -10.83 21.14 19.45
C ALA A 361 -10.49 22.57 18.98
N VAL A 362 -11.22 23.57 19.48
CA VAL A 362 -10.98 24.99 19.18
C VAL A 362 -9.80 25.46 20.02
N GLY A 363 -8.68 25.80 19.37
CA GLY A 363 -7.49 26.38 20.02
C GLY A 363 -6.32 25.40 20.26
N GLN A 364 -6.53 24.10 20.05
CA GLN A 364 -5.45 23.10 20.07
C GLN A 364 -4.85 23.00 18.67
N GLY A 365 -3.79 23.78 18.41
CA GLY A 365 -2.91 23.49 17.27
C GLY A 365 -2.22 22.15 17.48
N PRO A 366 -1.70 21.48 16.45
CA PRO A 366 -0.88 20.29 16.63
C PRO A 366 0.39 20.64 17.44
N GLU A 367 0.32 20.45 18.75
CA GLU A 367 1.46 20.55 19.66
C GLU A 367 2.53 19.53 19.19
N ASN A 368 3.81 19.84 19.42
CA ASN A 368 4.94 18.98 19.03
C ASN A 368 5.05 18.62 17.54
N THR A 369 4.67 19.53 16.63
CA THR A 369 4.90 19.38 15.19
C THR A 369 6.08 20.18 14.68
N VAL A 370 6.79 19.62 13.70
CA VAL A 370 7.87 20.29 12.96
C VAL A 370 7.49 20.44 11.49
N PRO A 371 8.01 21.46 10.77
CA PRO A 371 7.85 21.55 9.32
C PRO A 371 8.34 20.26 8.64
N SER A 372 7.60 19.74 7.67
CA SER A 372 8.01 18.54 6.95
C SER A 372 9.27 18.79 6.11
N MET A 373 9.46 20.03 5.62
CA MET A 373 10.70 20.45 4.99
C MET A 373 11.64 21.09 6.04
N PRO A 374 12.89 20.63 6.21
CA PRO A 374 13.51 19.49 5.53
C PRO A 374 13.34 18.15 6.29
N HIS A 375 12.79 18.16 7.50
CA HIS A 375 12.88 17.03 8.44
C HIS A 375 12.27 15.71 7.93
N LEU A 376 11.00 15.74 7.50
CA LEU A 376 10.33 14.57 6.95
C LEU A 376 10.95 14.16 5.61
N PHE A 377 11.25 15.15 4.76
CA PHE A 377 11.81 14.91 3.44
C PHE A 377 13.17 14.20 3.51
N ILE A 378 14.05 14.61 4.42
CA ILE A 378 15.34 13.94 4.64
C ILE A 378 15.12 12.49 5.10
N ALA A 379 14.18 12.25 6.01
CA ALA A 379 13.88 10.90 6.48
C ALA A 379 13.35 10.00 5.36
N GLU A 380 12.44 10.51 4.53
CA GLU A 380 11.91 9.79 3.37
C GLU A 380 13.00 9.53 2.32
N CYS A 381 13.83 10.52 2.01
CA CYS A 381 14.99 10.36 1.12
C CYS A 381 16.00 9.34 1.66
N ALA A 382 16.25 9.30 2.96
CA ALA A 382 17.14 8.30 3.56
C ALA A 382 16.60 6.88 3.37
N VAL A 383 15.30 6.67 3.58
CA VAL A 383 14.65 5.37 3.34
C VAL A 383 14.65 5.01 1.85
N LEU A 384 14.39 5.97 0.97
CA LEU A 384 14.49 5.80 -0.48
C LEU A 384 15.90 5.34 -0.88
N MET A 385 16.94 6.06 -0.44
CA MET A 385 18.33 5.74 -0.73
C MET A 385 18.71 4.36 -0.21
N LEU A 386 18.29 4.00 1.01
CA LEU A 386 18.52 2.67 1.56
C LEU A 386 17.83 1.58 0.72
N THR A 387 16.58 1.81 0.30
CA THR A 387 15.82 0.86 -0.53
C THR A 387 16.48 0.67 -1.89
N VAL A 388 16.89 1.78 -2.54
CA VAL A 388 17.64 1.75 -3.80
C VAL A 388 18.96 0.99 -3.61
N PHE A 389 19.72 1.30 -2.56
CA PHE A 389 20.97 0.60 -2.25
C PHE A 389 20.78 -0.91 -2.11
N ILE A 390 19.77 -1.36 -1.34
CA ILE A 390 19.46 -2.78 -1.17
C ILE A 390 19.10 -3.42 -2.51
N CYS A 391 18.24 -2.79 -3.30
CA CYS A 391 17.83 -3.32 -4.61
C CYS A 391 19.03 -3.43 -5.56
N LEU A 392 19.89 -2.40 -5.61
CA LEU A 392 21.11 -2.40 -6.41
C LEU A 392 22.08 -3.50 -5.96
N ALA A 393 22.34 -3.61 -4.66
CA ALA A 393 23.23 -4.62 -4.11
C ALA A 393 22.76 -6.04 -4.46
N LEU A 394 21.47 -6.34 -4.24
CA LEU A 394 20.88 -7.64 -4.60
C LEU A 394 21.00 -7.94 -6.10
N SER A 395 20.80 -6.91 -6.94
CA SER A 395 20.84 -7.05 -8.41
C SER A 395 22.23 -7.29 -8.97
N LEU A 396 23.26 -6.84 -8.26
CA LEU A 396 24.66 -7.06 -8.62
C LEU A 396 25.17 -8.41 -8.12
N VAL A 397 24.64 -8.91 -7.00
CA VAL A 397 25.11 -10.15 -6.36
C VAL A 397 24.35 -11.38 -6.85
N SER A 398 23.09 -11.24 -7.26
CA SER A 398 22.24 -12.38 -7.61
C SER A 398 21.44 -12.12 -8.88
N ASP A 399 21.51 -13.06 -9.82
CA ASP A 399 20.76 -12.97 -11.06
C ASP A 399 19.29 -13.37 -10.91
N ALA A 400 18.44 -12.74 -11.71
CA ALA A 400 17.08 -13.20 -11.90
C ALA A 400 17.12 -14.61 -12.52
N PRO A 401 16.55 -15.63 -11.85
CA PRO A 401 16.59 -17.00 -12.35
C PRO A 401 15.89 -17.08 -13.72
N LEU A 402 16.43 -17.92 -14.59
CA LEU A 402 15.83 -18.30 -15.87
C LEU A 402 16.06 -19.79 -16.04
N LYS A 403 14.99 -20.59 -15.95
CA LYS A 403 15.08 -22.02 -16.27
C LYS A 403 15.03 -22.25 -17.78
N GLU A 404 15.04 -23.51 -18.20
CA GLU A 404 14.85 -23.89 -19.59
C GLU A 404 13.51 -23.40 -20.16
N LEU A 405 13.43 -23.38 -21.50
CA LEU A 405 12.22 -23.01 -22.22
C LEU A 405 11.06 -23.90 -21.77
N ALA A 406 9.89 -23.30 -21.53
CA ALA A 406 8.70 -24.03 -21.16
C ALA A 406 8.35 -25.16 -22.15
N ASN A 407 8.34 -26.39 -21.66
CA ASN A 407 7.87 -27.58 -22.33
C ASN A 407 6.63 -28.13 -21.59
N PRO A 408 5.42 -27.97 -22.16
CA PRO A 408 4.19 -28.48 -21.57
C PRO A 408 4.14 -30.00 -21.38
N ASN A 409 4.96 -30.76 -22.13
CA ASN A 409 4.98 -32.21 -22.08
C ASN A 409 5.87 -32.77 -20.95
N VAL A 410 6.70 -31.92 -20.31
CA VAL A 410 7.64 -32.34 -19.28
C VAL A 410 7.40 -31.50 -18.02
N PRO A 411 6.70 -32.00 -17.00
CA PRO A 411 6.45 -31.23 -15.78
C PRO A 411 7.73 -30.81 -15.03
N GLU A 412 7.78 -29.55 -14.58
CA GLU A 412 8.84 -29.09 -13.68
C GLU A 412 8.78 -29.89 -12.37
N ASN A 413 9.92 -30.44 -11.94
CA ASN A 413 9.99 -31.22 -10.71
C ASN A 413 11.24 -30.88 -9.88
N PRO A 414 11.11 -30.24 -8.70
CA PRO A 414 9.88 -29.76 -8.08
C PRO A 414 9.40 -28.40 -8.64
N ALA A 415 8.12 -28.30 -8.99
CA ALA A 415 7.47 -27.04 -9.31
C ALA A 415 7.18 -26.22 -8.03
N LYS A 416 8.08 -25.31 -7.68
CA LYS A 416 7.96 -24.44 -6.50
C LYS A 416 7.43 -23.05 -6.87
N ALA A 417 6.35 -22.63 -6.22
CA ALA A 417 5.87 -21.26 -6.30
C ALA A 417 6.92 -20.27 -5.73
N PRO A 418 6.81 -18.96 -6.04
CA PRO A 418 7.55 -17.94 -5.34
C PRO A 418 7.39 -18.04 -3.82
N TRP A 419 8.42 -17.64 -3.06
CA TRP A 419 8.48 -17.88 -1.60
C TRP A 419 7.27 -17.35 -0.84
N TYR A 420 6.70 -16.21 -1.24
CA TYR A 420 5.52 -15.62 -0.63
C TYR A 420 4.21 -16.38 -0.91
N PHE A 421 4.23 -17.37 -1.80
CA PHE A 421 3.14 -18.32 -2.07
C PHE A 421 3.47 -19.75 -1.63
N LEU A 422 4.69 -20.06 -1.19
CA LEU A 422 5.05 -21.42 -0.82
C LEU A 422 4.28 -21.94 0.40
N GLY A 423 4.06 -21.08 1.40
CA GLY A 423 3.20 -21.44 2.52
C GLY A 423 1.76 -21.75 2.09
N LEU A 424 1.27 -21.11 1.03
CA LEU A 424 -0.04 -21.40 0.43
C LEU A 424 0.00 -22.72 -0.34
N GLN A 425 1.04 -22.94 -1.14
CA GLN A 425 1.21 -24.16 -1.93
C GLN A 425 1.25 -25.41 -1.05
N GLU A 426 1.82 -25.30 0.15
CA GLU A 426 1.82 -26.39 1.12
C GLU A 426 0.39 -26.82 1.51
N LEU A 427 -0.50 -25.85 1.74
CA LEU A 427 -1.91 -26.14 2.03
C LEU A 427 -2.65 -26.71 0.80
N VAL A 428 -2.35 -26.17 -0.38
CA VAL A 428 -2.93 -26.60 -1.67
C VAL A 428 -2.59 -28.06 -1.98
N SER A 429 -1.44 -28.57 -1.51
CA SER A 429 -1.04 -29.96 -1.73
C SER A 429 -2.02 -30.99 -1.16
N TYR A 430 -2.84 -30.61 -0.16
CA TYR A 430 -3.88 -31.46 0.42
C TYR A 430 -5.27 -31.21 -0.16
N SER A 431 -5.62 -29.94 -0.44
CA SER A 431 -6.88 -29.54 -1.09
C SER A 431 -6.73 -28.17 -1.75
N ALA A 432 -6.96 -28.09 -3.07
CA ALA A 432 -6.84 -26.85 -3.82
C ALA A 432 -7.90 -25.82 -3.40
N LEU A 433 -9.16 -26.25 -3.24
CA LEU A 433 -10.24 -25.37 -2.81
C LEU A 433 -10.01 -24.81 -1.40
N ALA A 434 -9.73 -25.69 -0.42
CA ALA A 434 -9.59 -25.25 0.96
C ALA A 434 -8.29 -24.47 1.19
N GLY A 435 -7.16 -25.02 0.72
CA GLY A 435 -5.84 -24.41 0.89
C GLY A 435 -5.65 -23.18 0.03
N GLY A 436 -6.13 -23.20 -1.22
CA GLY A 436 -5.89 -22.15 -2.21
C GLY A 436 -6.88 -20.99 -2.19
N MET A 437 -8.13 -21.19 -1.75
CA MET A 437 -9.15 -20.12 -1.74
C MET A 437 -9.85 -19.92 -0.41
N ILE A 438 -10.33 -20.98 0.26
CA ILE A 438 -11.13 -20.81 1.48
C ILE A 438 -10.29 -20.24 2.62
N VAL A 439 -9.16 -20.87 2.97
CA VAL A 439 -8.31 -20.40 4.07
C VAL A 439 -7.77 -18.99 3.81
N PRO A 440 -7.17 -18.68 2.64
CA PRO A 440 -6.74 -17.32 2.33
C PRO A 440 -7.90 -16.32 2.30
N GLY A 441 -9.06 -16.72 1.76
CA GLY A 441 -10.26 -15.90 1.71
C GLY A 441 -10.77 -15.52 3.10
N ILE A 442 -10.79 -16.48 4.04
CA ILE A 442 -11.13 -16.23 5.45
C ILE A 442 -10.11 -15.27 6.08
N VAL A 443 -8.81 -15.43 5.79
CA VAL A 443 -7.77 -14.52 6.31
C VAL A 443 -7.96 -13.10 5.79
N VAL A 444 -8.16 -12.92 4.48
CA VAL A 444 -8.39 -11.60 3.86
C VAL A 444 -9.67 -10.98 4.42
N LEU A 445 -10.76 -11.75 4.53
CA LEU A 445 -12.02 -11.28 5.09
C LEU A 445 -11.87 -10.90 6.57
N GLY A 446 -11.21 -11.73 7.38
CA GLY A 446 -10.94 -11.45 8.78
C GLY A 446 -10.11 -10.19 8.97
N LEU A 447 -9.04 -10.02 8.18
CA LEU A 447 -8.25 -8.79 8.15
C LEU A 447 -9.11 -7.59 7.75
N GLY A 448 -9.98 -7.72 6.75
CA GLY A 448 -10.89 -6.65 6.32
C GLY A 448 -11.90 -6.24 7.40
N LEU A 449 -12.37 -7.20 8.20
CA LEU A 449 -13.36 -6.97 9.26
C LEU A 449 -12.74 -6.45 10.57
N ILE A 450 -11.45 -6.68 10.81
CA ILE A 450 -10.77 -6.32 12.06
C ILE A 450 -11.00 -4.87 12.52
N PRO A 451 -10.92 -3.82 11.67
CA PRO A 451 -11.15 -2.45 12.12
C PRO A 451 -12.55 -2.22 12.69
N PHE A 452 -13.53 -3.01 12.24
CA PHE A 452 -14.93 -2.91 12.67
C PHE A 452 -15.24 -3.80 13.87
N LEU A 453 -14.45 -4.86 14.08
CA LEU A 453 -14.56 -5.79 15.22
C LEU A 453 -13.77 -5.30 16.44
N ASP A 454 -12.59 -4.72 16.24
CA ASP A 454 -11.74 -4.16 17.28
C ASP A 454 -12.06 -2.66 17.52
N ARG A 455 -13.08 -2.41 18.34
CA ARG A 455 -13.52 -1.05 18.73
C ARG A 455 -12.90 -0.55 20.04
N GLU A 456 -11.88 -1.24 20.56
CA GLU A 456 -11.17 -0.81 21.75
C GLU A 456 -10.29 0.42 21.42
N ASN A 457 -10.20 1.39 22.34
CA ASN A 457 -9.44 2.63 22.09
C ASN A 457 -8.03 2.62 22.72
N ALA A 458 -7.76 1.72 23.67
CA ALA A 458 -6.50 1.67 24.40
C ALA A 458 -5.36 1.06 23.56
N GLY A 459 -4.17 1.64 23.63
CA GLY A 459 -2.96 1.08 23.00
C GLY A 459 -2.82 1.32 21.49
N SER A 460 -3.60 2.25 20.90
CA SER A 460 -3.38 2.68 19.51
C SER A 460 -2.02 3.38 19.38
N GLY A 461 -1.25 3.03 18.35
CA GLY A 461 0.07 3.60 18.07
C GLY A 461 1.21 3.09 18.97
N THR A 462 0.93 2.16 19.90
CA THR A 462 1.96 1.49 20.71
C THR A 462 2.19 0.07 20.21
N TRP A 463 3.45 -0.35 20.15
CA TRP A 463 3.78 -1.74 19.83
C TRP A 463 3.21 -2.69 20.88
N PHE A 464 2.46 -3.69 20.42
CA PHE A 464 1.81 -4.69 21.27
C PHE A 464 0.92 -4.06 22.35
N GLY A 465 0.27 -2.92 22.02
CA GLY A 465 -0.68 -2.28 22.91
C GLY A 465 -1.94 -3.13 23.15
N GLY A 466 -2.42 -3.13 24.39
CA GLY A 466 -3.62 -3.86 24.82
C GLY A 466 -3.35 -4.88 25.93
N PRO A 467 -4.37 -5.64 26.34
CA PRO A 467 -4.26 -6.67 27.36
C PRO A 467 -3.23 -7.76 26.98
N GLY A 468 -2.42 -8.20 27.94
CA GLY A 468 -1.39 -9.23 27.73
C GLY A 468 -0.08 -8.76 27.07
N GLY A 469 -0.11 -7.62 26.37
CA GLY A 469 1.08 -6.95 25.83
C GLY A 469 2.01 -7.87 25.01
N GLY A 470 3.32 -7.66 25.14
CA GLY A 470 4.32 -8.47 24.44
C GLY A 470 4.37 -9.95 24.88
N ARG A 471 3.95 -10.27 26.11
CA ARG A 471 3.89 -11.66 26.60
C ARG A 471 2.83 -12.48 25.87
N LEU A 472 1.68 -11.87 25.56
CA LEU A 472 0.64 -12.50 24.74
C LEU A 472 1.16 -12.81 23.33
N VAL A 473 1.89 -11.88 22.72
CA VAL A 473 2.47 -12.07 21.39
C VAL A 473 3.47 -13.22 21.42
N LEU A 474 4.40 -13.22 22.37
CA LEU A 474 5.38 -14.31 22.51
C LEU A 474 4.69 -15.66 22.75
N GLY A 475 3.73 -15.72 23.68
CA GLY A 475 2.98 -16.95 23.96
C GLY A 475 2.20 -17.46 22.74
N SER A 476 1.59 -16.55 21.98
CA SER A 476 0.85 -16.89 20.75
C SER A 476 1.78 -17.32 19.62
N ALA A 477 2.98 -16.75 19.54
CA ALA A 477 4.00 -17.17 18.58
C ALA A 477 4.48 -18.60 18.88
N VAL A 478 4.79 -18.91 20.15
CA VAL A 478 5.18 -20.26 20.59
C VAL A 478 4.05 -21.25 20.34
N PHE A 479 2.82 -20.91 20.72
CA PHE A 479 1.66 -21.76 20.47
C PHE A 479 1.43 -22.01 18.98
N GLY A 480 1.45 -20.94 18.17
CA GLY A 480 1.27 -21.02 16.72
C GLY A 480 2.33 -21.91 16.07
N LEU A 481 3.60 -21.69 16.41
CA LEU A 481 4.73 -22.49 15.95
C LEU A 481 4.56 -23.98 16.31
N ALA A 482 4.24 -24.27 17.57
CA ALA A 482 4.06 -25.65 18.03
C ALA A 482 2.90 -26.34 17.32
N ALA A 483 1.78 -25.64 17.14
CA ALA A 483 0.59 -26.19 16.50
C ALA A 483 0.81 -26.49 15.00
N VAL A 484 1.38 -25.56 14.23
CA VAL A 484 1.67 -25.81 12.80
C VAL A 484 2.69 -26.94 12.63
N LEU A 485 3.76 -26.95 13.44
CA LEU A 485 4.77 -28.02 13.38
C LEU A 485 4.17 -29.37 13.76
N ALA A 486 3.31 -29.43 14.77
CA ALA A 486 2.67 -30.68 15.18
C ALA A 486 1.76 -31.23 14.08
N VAL A 487 0.93 -30.38 13.45
CA VAL A 487 0.02 -30.80 12.38
C VAL A 487 0.81 -31.22 11.13
N GLU A 488 1.80 -30.44 10.71
CA GLU A 488 2.62 -30.79 9.54
C GLU A 488 3.48 -32.03 9.80
N ALA A 489 4.14 -32.15 10.96
CA ALA A 489 4.90 -33.34 11.28
C ALA A 489 4.03 -34.60 11.28
N PHE A 490 2.80 -34.49 11.79
CA PHE A 490 1.83 -35.57 11.72
C PHE A 490 1.44 -35.90 10.27
N ALA A 491 1.07 -34.89 9.46
CA ALA A 491 0.65 -35.09 8.08
C ALA A 491 1.78 -35.64 7.19
N ILE A 492 3.01 -35.20 7.41
CA ILE A 492 4.22 -35.69 6.72
C ILE A 492 4.53 -37.13 7.12
N ARG A 493 4.44 -37.47 8.41
CA ARG A 493 4.84 -38.80 8.92
C ARG A 493 3.81 -39.88 8.64
N PHE A 494 2.53 -39.56 8.83
CA PHE A 494 1.45 -40.54 8.77
C PHE A 494 0.61 -40.43 7.52
N GLY A 495 0.80 -39.37 6.72
CA GLY A 495 -0.08 -39.07 5.62
C GLY A 495 -1.35 -38.34 6.06
N TRP A 496 -2.33 -38.29 5.17
CA TRP A 496 -3.63 -37.68 5.43
C TRP A 496 -4.80 -38.49 4.87
N LEU A 497 -6.03 -37.97 5.02
CA LEU A 497 -7.28 -38.65 4.70
C LEU A 497 -7.31 -39.38 3.35
N ARG A 498 -6.81 -38.76 2.27
CA ARG A 498 -6.80 -39.38 0.93
C ARG A 498 -5.95 -40.67 0.88
N GLN A 499 -4.88 -40.72 1.66
CA GLN A 499 -3.97 -41.86 1.71
C GLN A 499 -4.49 -42.95 2.64
N TRP A 500 -5.15 -42.56 3.73
CA TRP A 500 -5.77 -43.52 4.66
C TRP A 500 -7.03 -44.16 4.08
N TYR A 501 -7.81 -43.38 3.32
CA TYR A 501 -9.12 -43.77 2.79
C TYR A 501 -9.25 -43.33 1.33
N ALA A 502 -8.85 -44.21 0.41
CA ALA A 502 -8.84 -43.92 -1.03
C ALA A 502 -10.23 -43.56 -1.60
N HIS A 503 -11.32 -44.07 -1.00
CA HIS A 503 -12.71 -43.84 -1.45
C HIS A 503 -13.43 -42.72 -0.70
N MET A 504 -12.71 -41.91 0.08
CA MET A 504 -13.34 -40.84 0.86
C MET A 504 -13.94 -39.76 -0.06
N PRO A 505 -15.18 -39.30 0.18
CA PRO A 505 -15.78 -38.25 -0.64
C PRO A 505 -14.96 -36.96 -0.65
N GLN A 506 -14.81 -36.34 -1.81
CA GLN A 506 -14.03 -35.10 -2.00
C GLN A 506 -14.42 -33.98 -1.01
N PRO A 507 -15.71 -33.71 -0.72
CA PRO A 507 -16.08 -32.67 0.25
C PRO A 507 -15.52 -32.89 1.65
N VAL A 508 -15.39 -34.15 2.08
CA VAL A 508 -14.85 -34.49 3.41
C VAL A 508 -13.35 -34.19 3.45
N ILE A 509 -12.60 -34.56 2.40
CA ILE A 509 -11.17 -34.26 2.26
C ILE A 509 -10.94 -32.74 2.23
N THR A 510 -11.79 -32.01 1.49
CA THR A 510 -11.72 -30.54 1.42
C THR A 510 -12.07 -29.90 2.76
N ALA A 511 -13.04 -30.41 3.51
CA ALA A 511 -13.41 -29.86 4.81
C ALA A 511 -12.33 -30.14 5.89
N ILE A 512 -11.76 -31.34 5.89
CA ILE A 512 -10.82 -31.82 6.91
C ILE A 512 -9.45 -32.03 6.26
N ASN A 513 -8.65 -30.97 6.21
CA ASN A 513 -7.27 -30.99 5.73
C ASN A 513 -6.34 -30.31 6.76
N PRO A 514 -5.01 -30.49 6.66
CA PRO A 514 -4.06 -29.90 7.60
C PRO A 514 -4.25 -28.38 7.74
N GLY A 515 -4.51 -27.68 6.63
CA GLY A 515 -4.77 -26.23 6.62
C GLY A 515 -6.02 -25.83 7.39
N THR A 516 -7.14 -26.52 7.20
CA THR A 516 -8.39 -26.23 7.95
C THR A 516 -8.27 -26.61 9.42
N VAL A 517 -7.53 -27.66 9.75
CA VAL A 517 -7.22 -28.04 11.13
C VAL A 517 -6.35 -26.98 11.82
N ILE A 518 -5.29 -26.50 11.17
CA ILE A 518 -4.44 -25.41 11.68
C ILE A 518 -5.29 -24.15 11.90
N ALA A 519 -6.10 -23.76 10.91
CA ALA A 519 -6.98 -22.60 11.01
C ALA A 519 -7.97 -22.72 12.18
N LEU A 520 -8.55 -23.91 12.38
CA LEU A 520 -9.46 -24.18 13.49
C LEU A 520 -8.75 -24.11 14.86
N ILE A 521 -7.55 -24.70 14.99
CA ILE A 521 -6.75 -24.64 16.21
C ILE A 521 -6.44 -23.18 16.58
N TYR A 522 -6.04 -22.37 15.59
CA TYR A 522 -5.77 -20.95 15.80
C TYR A 522 -7.01 -20.16 16.18
N ALA A 523 -8.15 -20.44 15.54
CA ALA A 523 -9.43 -19.81 15.87
C ALA A 523 -9.87 -20.15 17.31
N VAL A 524 -9.80 -21.42 17.72
CA VAL A 524 -10.15 -21.85 19.07
C VAL A 524 -9.22 -21.22 20.11
N TYR A 525 -7.91 -21.18 19.84
CA TYR A 525 -6.94 -20.50 20.71
C TYR A 525 -7.26 -19.00 20.84
N SER A 526 -7.54 -18.33 19.73
CA SER A 526 -7.95 -16.93 19.72
C SER A 526 -9.21 -16.69 20.57
N LEU A 527 -10.24 -17.51 20.42
CA LEU A 527 -11.47 -17.42 21.22
C LEU A 527 -11.21 -17.64 22.72
N ARG A 528 -10.31 -18.55 23.09
CA ARG A 528 -9.88 -18.73 24.49
C ARG A 528 -9.17 -17.48 25.02
N VAL A 529 -8.31 -16.85 24.21
CA VAL A 529 -7.63 -15.60 24.56
C VAL A 529 -8.65 -14.46 24.72
N VAL A 530 -9.64 -14.35 23.83
CA VAL A 530 -10.74 -13.37 23.96
C VAL A 530 -11.45 -13.55 25.30
N LYS A 531 -11.79 -14.80 25.66
CA LYS A 531 -12.46 -15.10 26.92
C LYS A 531 -11.58 -14.79 28.14
N HIS A 532 -10.29 -15.11 28.08
CA HIS A 532 -9.35 -14.93 29.19
C HIS A 532 -9.07 -13.44 29.48
N TYR A 533 -8.87 -12.63 28.44
CA TYR A 533 -8.55 -11.20 28.57
C TYR A 533 -9.79 -10.28 28.46
N ALA A 534 -10.97 -10.84 28.20
CA ALA A 534 -12.20 -10.09 27.89
C ALA A 534 -11.98 -9.00 26.81
N SER A 535 -11.16 -9.31 25.80
CA SER A 535 -10.70 -8.34 24.79
C SER A 535 -10.69 -8.96 23.40
N ALA A 536 -11.40 -8.31 22.48
CA ALA A 536 -11.39 -8.68 21.06
C ALA A 536 -10.01 -8.41 20.44
N ARG A 537 -9.35 -7.33 20.88
CA ARG A 537 -7.99 -7.00 20.44
C ARG A 537 -6.99 -8.10 20.81
N ALA A 538 -7.01 -8.59 22.04
CA ALA A 538 -6.13 -9.65 22.49
C ALA A 538 -6.29 -10.93 21.63
N GLY A 539 -7.54 -11.31 21.36
CA GLY A 539 -7.85 -12.42 20.45
C GLY A 539 -7.34 -12.22 19.03
N ALA A 540 -7.55 -11.04 18.45
CA ALA A 540 -7.08 -10.70 17.12
C ALA A 540 -5.54 -10.72 17.03
N VAL A 541 -4.84 -10.20 18.05
CA VAL A 541 -3.38 -10.25 18.15
C VAL A 541 -2.89 -11.70 18.22
N ALA A 542 -3.52 -12.53 19.04
CA ALA A 542 -3.19 -13.95 19.15
C ALA A 542 -3.34 -14.66 17.79
N LEU A 543 -4.51 -14.50 17.14
CA LEU A 543 -4.79 -15.12 15.85
C LEU A 543 -3.81 -14.69 14.75
N PHE A 544 -3.59 -13.38 14.62
CA PHE A 544 -2.68 -12.83 13.63
C PHE A 544 -1.23 -13.28 13.87
N THR A 545 -0.81 -13.35 15.13
CA THR A 545 0.54 -13.84 15.49
C THR A 545 0.70 -15.32 15.10
N CYS A 546 -0.28 -16.17 15.43
CA CYS A 546 -0.28 -17.57 15.03
C CYS A 546 -0.25 -17.71 13.49
N PHE A 547 -1.03 -16.90 12.77
CA PHE A 547 -1.03 -16.86 11.31
C PHE A 547 0.34 -16.50 10.73
N VAL A 548 0.99 -15.44 11.23
CA VAL A 548 2.33 -15.02 10.77
C VAL A 548 3.35 -16.14 11.02
N CYS A 549 3.33 -16.76 12.20
CA CYS A 549 4.21 -17.90 12.50
C CYS A 549 3.93 -19.10 11.59
N GLY A 550 2.66 -19.45 11.38
CA GLY A 550 2.24 -20.51 10.47
C GLY A 550 2.71 -20.26 9.05
N PHE A 551 2.49 -19.07 8.52
CA PHE A 551 2.94 -18.67 7.19
C PHE A 551 4.46 -18.82 7.03
N VAL A 552 5.24 -18.38 8.01
CA VAL A 552 6.71 -18.54 7.99
C VAL A 552 7.11 -20.00 8.01
N VAL A 553 6.54 -20.82 8.89
CA VAL A 553 6.87 -22.26 8.97
C VAL A 553 6.52 -22.99 7.68
N LEU A 554 5.29 -22.83 7.18
CA LEU A 554 4.85 -23.48 5.94
C LEU A 554 5.72 -23.04 4.75
N THR A 555 6.12 -21.76 4.72
CA THR A 555 7.06 -21.26 3.72
C THR A 555 8.42 -21.92 3.85
N VAL A 556 8.99 -22.03 5.05
CA VAL A 556 10.28 -22.70 5.29
C VAL A 556 10.23 -24.18 4.90
N ILE A 557 9.14 -24.88 5.26
CA ILE A 557 8.89 -26.28 4.85
C ILE A 557 8.89 -26.39 3.31
N GLY A 558 8.09 -25.56 2.63
CA GLY A 558 8.01 -25.55 1.16
C GLY A 558 9.33 -25.19 0.47
N VAL A 559 10.09 -24.24 1.01
CA VAL A 559 11.38 -23.81 0.43
C VAL A 559 12.42 -24.91 0.58
N HIS A 560 12.64 -25.39 1.81
CA HIS A 560 13.85 -26.17 2.14
C HIS A 560 13.62 -27.68 2.21
N PHE A 561 12.41 -28.13 2.54
CA PHE A 561 12.16 -29.54 2.84
C PHE A 561 11.29 -30.25 1.79
N ARG A 562 10.53 -29.52 0.98
CA ARG A 562 9.81 -30.10 -0.17
C ARG A 562 10.75 -30.31 -1.36
N GLY A 563 10.88 -31.55 -1.81
CA GLY A 563 11.71 -31.97 -2.95
C GLY A 563 10.88 -32.54 -4.11
N PRO A 564 11.43 -33.44 -4.93
CA PRO A 564 10.74 -34.05 -6.05
C PRO A 564 9.37 -34.64 -5.68
N ASN A 565 8.38 -34.47 -6.54
CA ASN A 565 6.98 -34.87 -6.37
C ASN A 565 6.32 -34.25 -5.13
N TRP A 566 6.81 -33.11 -4.66
CA TRP A 566 6.38 -32.46 -3.42
C TRP A 566 6.57 -33.36 -2.17
N ALA A 567 7.45 -34.36 -2.24
CA ALA A 567 7.77 -35.21 -1.09
C ALA A 567 8.68 -34.45 -0.09
N PHE A 568 8.62 -34.86 1.18
CA PHE A 568 9.43 -34.27 2.24
C PHE A 568 10.80 -34.95 2.31
N TYR A 569 11.86 -34.15 2.38
CA TYR A 569 13.25 -34.58 2.55
C TYR A 569 13.93 -33.69 3.58
N TRP A 570 14.83 -34.23 4.40
CA TRP A 570 15.56 -33.43 5.40
C TRP A 570 16.67 -32.60 4.76
N SER A 571 17.20 -33.07 3.63
CA SER A 571 18.20 -32.34 2.87
C SER A 571 18.05 -32.59 1.36
N PRO A 572 18.50 -31.65 0.51
CA PRO A 572 18.58 -31.88 -0.94
C PRO A 572 19.45 -33.07 -1.34
N ALA A 573 20.36 -33.53 -0.46
CA ALA A 573 21.22 -34.70 -0.72
C ALA A 573 20.45 -36.03 -0.67
N GLU A 574 19.26 -36.05 -0.06
CA GLU A 574 18.39 -37.23 -0.01
C GLU A 574 17.48 -37.35 -1.24
N TRP A 575 17.56 -36.38 -2.17
CA TRP A 575 16.75 -36.43 -3.38
C TRP A 575 17.14 -37.66 -4.18
N PRO A 576 16.16 -38.43 -4.69
CA PRO A 576 16.46 -39.54 -5.58
C PRO A 576 17.26 -39.01 -6.76
N GLY A 577 18.42 -39.61 -7.03
CA GLY A 577 19.25 -39.24 -8.17
C GLY A 577 18.43 -39.33 -9.46
N HIS A 578 18.47 -38.27 -10.25
CA HIS A 578 17.83 -38.20 -11.56
C HIS A 578 18.77 -38.70 -12.64
#